data_AF-A0A0D3B769-F1
#
_entry.id   AF-A0A0D3B769-F1
#
_cell.length_a   1.000
_cell.length_b   1.000
_cell.length_c   1.000
_cell.angle_alpha   90.00
_cell.angle_beta   90.00
_cell.angle_gamma   90.00
#
_symmetry.space_group_name_H-M   'P 1'
#
loop_
_entity.id
_entity.type
_entity.pdbx_description
1 polymer ?
#
loop_
_entity_poly.entity_id
_entity_poly.type
_entity_poly.pdbx_seq_one_letter_code
_entity_poly.pdbx_strand_id
1 'polypeptide(L)'
;MEPREEEDYVHVRPQEESDNEKNDNLLAWEKGFKFDIPEFHGRQTTVELLEWIVTVEETLEFKRVPLDRCVPLIAMRFRGRAAAWWTRLKTSRARLGRPKISSWDKLKKKMLKTYLPFNYNRVMSQRLYMLRQGEGSVDEYVNEFNSLLTLVDQNDSDQHIVYRFIRGLREKIREPVKLLKPLTIAEAYQQALNVEAQTKDDFWTDVVDGL
;
A
#
# COMPACT_ATOMS: atom_id res chain seq x y z
N MET A 1 54.39 -21.22 65.67
CA MET A 1 54.30 -21.53 64.23
C MET A 1 53.04 -22.33 64.02
N GLU A 2 52.06 -21.72 63.36
CA GLU A 2 51.01 -22.42 62.60
C GLU A 2 50.34 -21.35 61.70
N PRO A 3 50.35 -21.48 60.37
CA PRO A 3 49.60 -20.59 59.49
C PRO A 3 48.15 -21.08 59.37
N ARG A 4 47.19 -20.14 59.47
CA ARG A 4 45.76 -20.39 59.20
C ARG A 4 45.52 -20.35 57.69
N GLU A 5 44.68 -21.27 57.25
CA GLU A 5 44.22 -21.52 55.89
C GLU A 5 43.58 -20.26 55.26
N GLU A 6 44.03 -19.90 54.05
CA GLU A 6 43.34 -18.94 53.18
C GLU A 6 42.23 -19.67 52.41
N GLU A 7 40.97 -19.32 52.68
CA GLU A 7 39.83 -19.72 51.85
C GLU A 7 39.71 -18.77 50.65
N ASP A 8 39.79 -19.36 49.45
CA ASP A 8 39.73 -18.69 48.15
C ASP A 8 38.29 -18.23 47.85
N TYR A 9 37.99 -16.94 48.08
CA TYR A 9 36.73 -16.34 47.66
C TYR A 9 36.79 -16.00 46.16
N VAL A 10 36.18 -16.84 45.33
CA VAL A 10 35.95 -16.55 43.90
C VAL A 10 35.00 -15.35 43.78
N HIS A 11 35.55 -14.20 43.39
CA HIS A 11 34.76 -13.01 43.09
C HIS A 11 34.07 -13.17 41.72
N VAL A 12 32.81 -13.57 41.73
CA VAL A 12 31.96 -13.57 40.53
C VAL A 12 31.64 -12.11 40.19
N ARG A 13 32.25 -11.60 39.12
CA ARG A 13 32.04 -10.25 38.59
C ARG A 13 30.64 -10.15 37.97
N PRO A 14 29.81 -9.14 38.31
CA PRO A 14 28.51 -8.97 37.65
C PRO A 14 28.68 -8.58 36.17
N GLN A 15 27.83 -9.17 35.32
CA GLN A 15 27.70 -8.88 33.89
C GLN A 15 27.28 -7.42 33.64
N GLU A 16 28.21 -6.55 33.30
CA GLU A 16 27.93 -5.19 32.79
C GLU A 16 27.93 -5.11 31.25
N GLU A 17 28.32 -6.18 30.55
CA GLU A 17 28.43 -6.20 29.08
C GLU A 17 27.08 -6.32 28.34
N SER A 18 25.97 -6.57 29.04
CA SER A 18 24.67 -6.84 28.40
C SER A 18 23.89 -5.59 27.96
N ASP A 19 24.06 -4.43 28.61
CA ASP A 19 23.13 -3.32 28.40
C ASP A 19 23.59 -2.34 27.32
N ASN A 20 24.91 -2.21 27.12
CA ASN A 20 25.47 -1.30 26.13
C ASN A 20 25.31 -1.84 24.70
N GLU A 21 25.55 -3.14 24.47
CA GLU A 21 25.36 -3.78 23.16
C GLU A 21 23.88 -3.83 22.74
N LYS A 22 22.95 -4.00 23.68
CA LYS A 22 21.50 -3.93 23.41
C LYS A 22 21.10 -2.53 22.98
N ASN A 23 21.63 -1.50 23.64
CA ASN A 23 21.30 -0.10 23.34
C ASN A 23 21.87 0.34 21.99
N ASP A 24 23.10 -0.07 21.65
CA ASP A 24 23.72 0.20 20.34
C ASP A 24 23.00 -0.52 19.20
N ASN A 25 22.59 -1.78 19.41
CA ASN A 25 21.77 -2.51 18.44
C ASN A 25 20.37 -1.90 18.27
N LEU A 26 19.76 -1.39 19.35
CA LEU A 26 18.49 -0.65 19.30
C LEU A 26 18.63 0.64 18.49
N LEU A 27 19.68 1.43 18.73
CA LEU A 27 19.97 2.67 18.01
C LEU A 27 20.29 2.42 16.53
N ALA A 28 21.03 1.35 16.21
CA ALA A 28 21.30 0.93 14.84
C ALA A 28 20.03 0.46 14.12
N TRP A 29 19.18 -0.31 14.83
CA TRP A 29 17.88 -0.77 14.34
C TRP A 29 16.93 0.40 14.07
N GLU A 30 16.82 1.37 14.99
CA GLU A 30 16.00 2.58 14.83
C GLU A 30 16.50 3.51 13.71
N LYS A 31 17.82 3.63 13.52
CA LYS A 31 18.42 4.43 12.43
C LYS A 31 18.10 3.86 11.05
N GLY A 32 17.96 2.54 10.90
CA GLY A 32 17.56 1.90 9.63
C GLY A 32 16.17 2.34 9.15
N PHE A 33 15.19 2.45 10.05
CA PHE A 33 13.81 2.81 9.69
C PHE A 33 13.61 4.25 9.25
N LYS A 34 14.55 5.15 9.59
CA LYS A 34 14.44 6.57 9.22
C LYS A 34 14.33 6.75 7.71
N PHE A 35 14.94 5.85 6.94
CA PHE A 35 14.96 5.90 5.47
C PHE A 35 13.96 4.93 4.81
N ASP A 36 13.61 3.83 5.48
CA ASP A 36 12.77 2.78 4.88
C ASP A 36 11.26 3.09 4.92
N ILE A 37 10.81 3.92 5.87
CA ILE A 37 9.41 4.36 5.93
C ILE A 37 9.30 5.70 5.20
N PRO A 38 8.41 5.89 4.20
CA PRO A 38 8.26 7.16 3.50
C PRO A 38 7.61 8.26 4.36
N GLU A 39 7.84 9.54 4.03
CA GLU A 39 7.20 10.66 4.74
C GLU A 39 5.73 10.78 4.36
N PHE A 40 4.85 11.07 5.33
CA PHE A 40 3.47 11.45 5.06
C PHE A 40 3.20 12.87 5.50
N HIS A 41 2.75 13.71 4.56
CA HIS A 41 2.61 15.16 4.76
C HIS A 41 1.16 15.58 5.04
N GLY A 42 0.19 14.73 4.75
CA GLY A 42 -1.24 15.01 4.89
C GLY A 42 -1.79 15.95 3.82
N ARG A 43 -1.09 16.06 2.68
CA ARG A 43 -1.55 16.76 1.46
C ARG A 43 -1.68 15.84 0.25
N GLN A 44 -1.33 14.56 0.43
CA GLN A 44 -1.36 13.52 -0.56
C GLN A 44 -2.77 13.31 -1.12
N THR A 45 -2.85 12.87 -2.38
CA THR A 45 -4.09 12.36 -2.96
C THR A 45 -4.53 11.08 -2.23
N THR A 46 -5.77 10.63 -2.47
CA THR A 46 -6.22 9.38 -1.84
C THR A 46 -5.45 8.17 -2.35
N VAL A 47 -5.06 8.16 -3.62
CA VAL A 47 -4.21 7.10 -4.21
C VAL A 47 -2.85 7.09 -3.53
N GLU A 48 -2.19 8.24 -3.44
CA GLU A 48 -0.88 8.38 -2.78
C GLU A 48 -0.91 7.98 -1.30
N LEU A 49 -2.02 8.23 -0.58
CA LEU A 49 -2.17 7.75 0.80
C LEU A 49 -2.23 6.21 0.87
N LEU A 50 -2.95 5.57 -0.06
CA LEU A 50 -3.11 4.12 -0.07
C LEU A 50 -1.82 3.43 -0.48
N GLU A 51 -1.11 3.95 -1.49
CA GLU A 51 0.24 3.53 -1.83
C GLU A 51 1.19 3.68 -0.64
N TRP A 52 1.15 4.82 0.05
CA TRP A 52 1.96 5.04 1.25
C TRP A 52 1.64 4.04 2.36
N ILE A 53 0.37 3.68 2.57
CA ILE A 53 -0.04 2.65 3.53
C ILE A 53 0.55 1.29 3.14
N VAL A 54 0.48 0.90 1.86
CA VAL A 54 1.05 -0.37 1.36
C VAL A 54 2.55 -0.41 1.61
N THR A 55 3.29 0.62 1.22
CA THR A 55 4.75 0.68 1.45
C THR A 55 5.10 0.59 2.93
N VAL A 56 4.33 1.25 3.81
CA VAL A 56 4.53 1.13 5.26
C VAL A 56 4.31 -0.31 5.72
N GLU A 57 3.25 -0.98 5.26
CA GLU A 57 2.94 -2.35 5.64
C GLU A 57 4.02 -3.33 5.20
N GLU A 58 4.46 -3.25 3.94
CA GLU A 58 5.56 -4.05 3.40
C GLU A 58 6.87 -3.83 4.18
N THR A 59 7.20 -2.57 4.51
CA THR A 59 8.40 -2.25 5.31
C THR A 59 8.31 -2.81 6.73
N LEU A 60 7.15 -2.70 7.39
CA LEU A 60 6.97 -3.23 8.75
C LEU A 60 7.08 -4.76 8.76
N GLU A 61 6.51 -5.44 7.77
CA GLU A 61 6.58 -6.89 7.61
C GLU A 61 7.99 -7.36 7.30
N PHE A 62 8.62 -6.78 6.27
CA PHE A 62 9.98 -7.14 5.84
C PHE A 62 10.99 -7.01 6.98
N LYS A 63 10.89 -5.92 7.76
CA LYS A 63 11.79 -5.66 8.89
C LYS A 63 11.36 -6.34 10.19
N ARG A 64 10.25 -7.07 10.19
CA ARG A 64 9.68 -7.79 11.35
C ARG A 64 9.53 -6.88 12.56
N VAL A 65 8.93 -5.71 12.36
CA VAL A 65 8.81 -4.69 13.40
C VAL A 65 7.88 -5.15 14.52
N PRO A 66 8.31 -5.10 15.80
CA PRO A 66 7.43 -5.37 16.94
C PRO A 66 6.21 -4.44 16.95
N LEU A 67 5.02 -5.02 17.21
CA LEU A 67 3.74 -4.30 17.13
C LEU A 67 3.69 -3.03 17.98
N ASP A 68 4.33 -3.04 19.15
CA ASP A 68 4.42 -1.91 20.08
C ASP A 68 5.28 -0.75 19.54
N ARG A 69 6.17 -1.02 18.58
CA ARG A 69 7.06 -0.04 17.95
C ARG A 69 6.55 0.52 16.63
N CYS A 70 5.56 -0.14 15.99
CA CYS A 70 5.00 0.30 14.71
C CYS A 70 4.48 1.75 14.76
N VAL A 71 3.63 2.08 15.74
CA VAL A 71 3.02 3.43 15.81
C VAL A 71 4.07 4.54 16.04
N PRO A 72 5.02 4.41 16.99
CA PRO A 72 6.12 5.37 17.12
C PRO A 72 6.94 5.58 15.83
N LEU A 73 7.32 4.48 15.16
CA LEU A 73 8.10 4.50 13.91
C LEU A 73 7.36 5.19 12.77
N ILE A 74 6.06 4.97 12.64
CA ILE A 74 5.26 5.61 11.60
C ILE A 74 5.03 7.09 11.95
N ALA A 75 4.72 7.38 13.22
CA ALA A 75 4.44 8.72 13.68
C ALA A 75 5.64 9.68 13.51
N MET A 76 6.88 9.18 13.61
CA MET A 76 8.08 10.00 13.35
C MET A 76 8.22 10.41 11.87
N ARG A 77 7.46 9.81 10.96
CA ARG A 77 7.46 10.12 9.51
C ARG A 77 6.34 11.06 9.11
N PHE A 78 5.50 11.48 10.05
CA PHE A 78 4.53 12.54 9.79
C PHE A 78 5.20 13.92 9.69
N ARG A 79 4.79 14.68 8.68
CA ARG A 79 5.24 16.05 8.40
C ARG A 79 4.04 16.95 8.14
N GLY A 80 4.25 18.26 8.19
CA GLY A 80 3.25 19.25 7.83
C GLY A 80 1.87 19.01 8.47
N ARG A 81 0.83 18.89 7.63
CA ARG A 81 -0.56 18.70 8.07
C ARG A 81 -0.76 17.39 8.83
N ALA A 82 -0.06 16.33 8.46
CA ALA A 82 -0.12 15.04 9.17
C ALA A 82 0.46 15.13 10.59
N ALA A 83 1.59 15.82 10.76
CA ALA A 83 2.17 16.02 12.08
C ALA A 83 1.22 16.82 13.00
N ALA A 84 0.63 17.90 12.47
CA ALA A 84 -0.37 18.70 13.20
C ALA A 84 -1.62 17.88 13.56
N TRP A 85 -2.13 17.07 12.62
CA TRP A 85 -3.24 16.16 12.86
C TRP A 85 -2.92 15.14 13.97
N TRP A 86 -1.76 14.51 13.92
CA TRP A 86 -1.35 13.52 14.92
C TRP A 86 -1.25 14.12 16.31
N THR A 87 -0.66 15.32 16.43
CA THR A 87 -0.60 16.07 17.69
C THR A 87 -2.00 16.37 18.22
N ARG A 88 -2.89 16.91 17.37
CA ARG A 88 -4.29 17.18 17.76
C ARG A 88 -5.02 15.91 18.20
N LEU A 89 -4.80 14.80 17.52
CA LEU A 89 -5.40 13.51 17.86
C LEU A 89 -4.92 13.01 19.24
N LYS A 90 -3.62 13.09 19.53
CA LYS A 90 -3.05 12.75 20.85
C LYS A 90 -3.65 13.62 21.95
N THR A 91 -3.64 14.94 21.78
CA THR A 91 -4.18 15.90 22.77
C THR A 91 -5.66 15.68 23.03
N SER A 92 -6.46 15.51 21.97
CA SER A 92 -7.89 15.25 22.09
C SER A 92 -8.19 13.95 22.83
N ARG A 93 -7.42 12.88 22.57
CA ARG A 93 -7.58 11.60 23.27
C ARG A 93 -7.22 11.70 24.74
N ALA A 94 -6.11 12.36 25.07
CA ALA A 94 -5.69 12.58 26.45
C ALA A 94 -6.76 13.35 27.24
N ARG A 95 -7.29 14.44 26.67
CA ARG A 95 -8.39 15.22 27.28
C ARG A 95 -9.64 14.40 27.54
N LEU A 96 -9.93 13.41 26.68
CA LEU A 96 -11.10 12.53 26.81
C LEU A 96 -10.81 11.25 27.61
N GLY A 97 -9.66 11.14 28.29
CA GLY A 97 -9.27 9.95 29.05
C GLY A 97 -9.11 8.68 28.20
N ARG A 98 -8.95 8.83 26.87
CA ARG A 98 -8.85 7.69 25.96
C ARG A 98 -7.41 7.19 25.88
N PRO A 99 -7.18 5.85 25.81
CA PRO A 99 -5.84 5.30 25.74
C PRO A 99 -5.10 5.76 24.48
N LYS A 100 -3.76 5.76 24.52
CA LYS A 100 -2.92 6.01 23.34
C LYS A 100 -3.26 5.03 22.21
N ILE A 101 -2.99 5.43 20.97
CA ILE A 101 -3.10 4.52 19.83
C ILE A 101 -1.80 3.72 19.80
N SER A 102 -1.89 2.41 20.04
CA SER A 102 -0.73 1.51 20.12
C SER A 102 -0.67 0.47 18.99
N SER A 103 -1.75 0.32 18.21
CA SER A 103 -1.81 -0.63 17.09
C SER A 103 -1.79 0.14 15.76
N TRP A 104 -1.04 -0.41 14.80
CA TRP A 104 -1.00 0.08 13.42
C TRP A 104 -2.41 0.11 12.80
N ASP A 105 -3.20 -0.95 12.91
CA ASP A 105 -4.58 -0.98 12.38
C ASP A 105 -5.45 0.15 12.89
N LYS A 106 -5.30 0.50 14.17
CA LYS A 106 -6.05 1.60 14.77
C LYS A 106 -5.58 2.96 14.25
N LEU A 107 -4.29 3.13 14.01
CA LEU A 107 -3.73 4.32 13.37
C LEU A 107 -4.20 4.41 11.91
N LYS A 108 -4.05 3.34 11.12
CA LYS A 108 -4.51 3.21 9.74
C LYS A 108 -5.98 3.58 9.61
N LYS A 109 -6.87 3.00 10.42
CA LYS A 109 -8.31 3.36 10.44
C LYS A 109 -8.56 4.85 10.72
N LYS A 110 -7.76 5.49 11.58
CA LYS A 110 -7.87 6.94 11.85
C LYS A 110 -7.34 7.79 10.71
N MET A 111 -6.25 7.36 10.06
CA MET A 111 -5.71 8.03 8.88
C MET A 111 -6.73 7.97 7.74
N LEU A 112 -7.22 6.77 7.42
CA LEU A 112 -8.23 6.57 6.38
C LEU A 112 -9.46 7.45 6.64
N LYS A 113 -10.03 7.43 7.85
CA LYS A 113 -11.17 8.28 8.21
C LYS A 113 -10.91 9.78 8.10
N THR A 114 -9.67 10.22 8.27
CA THR A 114 -9.32 11.65 8.25
C THR A 114 -9.09 12.16 6.83
N TYR A 115 -8.43 11.34 6.00
CA TYR A 115 -7.90 11.77 4.70
C TYR A 115 -8.70 11.23 3.50
N LEU A 116 -9.55 10.22 3.68
CA LEU A 116 -10.48 9.80 2.63
C LEU A 116 -11.74 10.68 2.66
N PRO A 117 -12.25 11.07 1.49
CA PRO A 117 -13.61 11.59 1.38
C PRO A 117 -14.64 10.61 1.96
N PHE A 118 -15.69 11.12 2.59
CA PHE A 118 -16.74 10.29 3.21
C PHE A 118 -17.43 9.33 2.22
N ASN A 119 -17.47 9.71 0.93
CA ASN A 119 -18.06 8.94 -0.16
C ASN A 119 -17.01 8.15 -0.97
N TYR A 120 -15.78 8.03 -0.49
CA TYR A 120 -14.66 7.45 -1.25
C TYR A 120 -15.00 6.08 -1.88
N ASN A 121 -15.43 5.11 -1.06
CA ASN A 121 -15.78 3.77 -1.55
C ASN A 121 -16.84 3.80 -2.64
N ARG A 122 -17.87 4.65 -2.46
CA ARG A 122 -18.93 4.84 -3.45
C ARG A 122 -18.39 5.44 -4.75
N VAL A 123 -17.53 6.46 -4.66
CA VAL A 123 -16.93 7.11 -5.84
C VAL A 123 -16.01 6.14 -6.58
N MET A 124 -15.16 5.37 -5.89
CA MET A 124 -14.28 4.40 -6.52
C MET A 124 -15.08 3.26 -7.19
N SER A 125 -16.09 2.73 -6.49
CA SER A 125 -17.00 1.72 -7.07
C SER A 125 -17.71 2.24 -8.32
N GLN A 126 -18.17 3.49 -8.28
CA GLN A 126 -18.81 4.14 -9.43
C GLN A 126 -17.83 4.36 -10.58
N ARG A 127 -16.61 4.81 -10.29
CA ARG A 127 -15.54 4.95 -11.30
C ARG A 127 -15.25 3.61 -11.97
N LEU A 128 -15.05 2.54 -11.20
CA LEU A 128 -14.83 1.19 -11.73
C LEU A 128 -16.00 0.73 -12.62
N TYR A 129 -17.25 0.99 -12.21
CA TYR A 129 -18.44 0.63 -12.99
C TYR A 129 -18.56 1.44 -14.29
N MET A 130 -18.20 2.72 -14.25
CA MET A 130 -18.26 3.65 -15.38
C MET A 130 -17.02 3.61 -16.27
N LEU A 131 -15.96 2.91 -15.86
CA LEU A 131 -14.69 2.88 -16.59
C LEU A 131 -14.87 2.34 -18.01
N ARG A 132 -14.33 3.07 -18.98
CA ARG A 132 -14.30 2.71 -20.40
C ARG A 132 -12.91 3.00 -20.94
N GLN A 133 -12.45 2.21 -21.90
CA GLN A 133 -11.18 2.43 -22.60
C GLN A 133 -11.15 3.81 -23.30
N GLY A 134 -12.27 4.23 -23.90
CA GLY A 134 -12.32 5.45 -24.69
C GLY A 134 -11.36 5.38 -25.89
N GLU A 135 -10.62 6.47 -26.12
CA GLU A 135 -9.61 6.56 -27.18
C GLU A 135 -8.21 6.09 -26.74
N GLY A 136 -8.03 5.79 -25.45
CA GLY A 136 -6.77 5.29 -24.91
C GLY A 136 -6.43 3.89 -25.41
N SER A 137 -5.17 3.52 -25.18
CA SER A 137 -4.69 2.16 -25.44
C SER A 137 -5.32 1.13 -24.49
N VAL A 138 -5.32 -0.14 -24.90
CA VAL A 138 -5.69 -1.26 -24.02
C VAL A 138 -4.81 -1.29 -22.76
N ASP A 139 -3.53 -0.91 -22.88
CA ASP A 139 -2.59 -0.83 -21.75
C ASP A 139 -2.98 0.22 -20.70
N GLU A 140 -3.27 1.44 -21.14
CA GLU A 140 -3.73 2.50 -20.23
C GLU A 140 -5.03 2.09 -19.53
N TYR A 141 -5.95 1.47 -20.28
CA TYR A 141 -7.21 0.97 -19.74
C TYR A 141 -7.03 -0.13 -18.69
N VAL A 142 -6.20 -1.15 -18.94
CA VAL A 142 -6.00 -2.24 -17.98
C VAL A 142 -5.30 -1.76 -16.71
N ASN A 143 -4.38 -0.79 -16.84
CA ASN A 143 -3.70 -0.20 -15.70
C ASN A 143 -4.67 0.56 -14.80
N GLU A 144 -5.57 1.36 -15.37
CA GLU A 144 -6.61 2.06 -14.60
C GLU A 144 -7.63 1.08 -14.00
N PHE A 145 -8.03 0.05 -14.76
CA PHE A 145 -8.96 -0.97 -14.29
C PHE A 145 -8.42 -1.75 -13.08
N ASN A 146 -7.18 -2.23 -13.16
CA ASN A 146 -6.51 -2.93 -12.05
C ASN A 146 -6.31 -2.01 -10.84
N SER A 147 -5.92 -0.76 -11.07
CA SER A 147 -5.81 0.23 -9.99
C SER A 147 -7.15 0.46 -9.30
N LEU A 148 -8.26 0.53 -10.03
CA LEU A 148 -9.58 0.70 -9.41
C LEU A 148 -10.06 -0.57 -8.69
N LEU A 149 -9.70 -1.76 -9.18
CA LEU A 149 -10.00 -3.03 -8.51
C LEU A 149 -9.30 -3.15 -7.15
N THR A 150 -8.03 -2.78 -7.04
CA THR A 150 -7.30 -2.84 -5.75
C THR A 150 -7.86 -1.86 -4.72
N LEU A 151 -8.48 -0.76 -5.18
CA LEU A 151 -9.09 0.26 -4.33
C LEU A 151 -10.51 -0.08 -3.87
N VAL A 152 -11.20 -0.95 -4.61
CA VAL A 152 -12.59 -1.31 -4.34
C VAL A 152 -12.62 -2.67 -3.66
N ASP A 153 -12.85 -2.67 -2.35
CA ASP A 153 -13.12 -3.88 -1.56
C ASP A 153 -14.53 -4.42 -1.87
N GLN A 154 -14.71 -4.98 -3.07
CA GLN A 154 -15.92 -5.66 -3.51
C GLN A 154 -15.63 -7.14 -3.75
N ASN A 155 -16.43 -8.00 -3.13
CA ASN A 155 -16.39 -9.45 -3.30
C ASN A 155 -17.09 -9.87 -4.61
N ASP A 156 -16.70 -9.25 -5.73
CA ASP A 156 -17.15 -9.64 -7.07
C ASP A 156 -16.51 -11.00 -7.43
N SER A 157 -17.26 -11.88 -8.10
CA SER A 157 -16.68 -13.12 -8.63
C SER A 157 -15.71 -12.81 -9.77
N ASP A 158 -14.70 -13.66 -9.96
CA ASP A 158 -13.73 -13.51 -11.06
C ASP A 158 -14.43 -13.37 -12.42
N GLN A 159 -15.52 -14.11 -12.64
CA GLN A 159 -16.34 -14.00 -13.85
C GLN A 159 -16.98 -12.61 -14.03
N HIS A 160 -17.50 -12.01 -12.95
CA HIS A 160 -18.06 -10.66 -13.02
C HIS A 160 -16.97 -9.62 -13.27
N ILE A 161 -15.77 -9.80 -12.72
CA ILE A 161 -14.63 -8.91 -12.96
C ILE A 161 -14.23 -8.95 -14.44
N VAL A 162 -14.12 -10.15 -15.02
CA VAL A 162 -13.82 -10.35 -16.45
C VAL A 162 -14.91 -9.73 -17.33
N TYR A 163 -16.18 -10.00 -17.04
CA TYR A 163 -17.28 -9.39 -17.79
C TYR A 163 -17.23 -7.86 -17.74
N ARG A 164 -16.91 -7.27 -16.58
CA ARG A 164 -16.80 -5.83 -16.40
C ARG A 164 -15.64 -5.25 -17.22
N PHE A 165 -14.49 -5.92 -17.23
CA PHE A 165 -13.34 -5.55 -18.06
C PHE A 165 -13.71 -5.54 -19.55
N ILE A 166 -14.29 -6.63 -20.05
CA ILE A 166 -14.69 -6.73 -21.46
C ILE A 166 -15.70 -5.64 -21.82
N ARG A 167 -16.70 -5.39 -20.96
CA ARG A 167 -17.68 -4.32 -21.16
C ARG A 167 -17.05 -2.94 -21.27
N GLY A 168 -15.90 -2.72 -20.62
CA GLY A 168 -15.19 -1.44 -20.65
C GLY A 168 -14.35 -1.20 -21.90
N LEU A 169 -13.92 -2.26 -22.60
CA LEU A 169 -13.17 -2.17 -23.86
C LEU A 169 -13.96 -1.40 -24.93
N ARG A 170 -13.25 -0.73 -25.84
CA ARG A 170 -13.85 -0.05 -27.00
C ARG A 170 -14.50 -1.08 -27.93
N GLU A 171 -15.60 -0.71 -28.58
CA GLU A 171 -16.47 -1.64 -29.31
C GLU A 171 -15.73 -2.52 -30.33
N LYS A 172 -14.84 -1.92 -31.14
CA LYS A 172 -14.03 -2.63 -32.13
C LYS A 172 -13.16 -3.76 -31.53
N ILE A 173 -12.73 -3.60 -30.28
CA ILE A 173 -11.91 -4.60 -29.56
C ILE A 173 -12.80 -5.54 -28.75
N ARG A 174 -13.86 -4.99 -28.14
CA ARG A 174 -14.80 -5.70 -27.28
C ARG A 174 -15.46 -6.88 -27.98
N GLU A 175 -15.99 -6.69 -29.19
CA GLU A 175 -16.75 -7.75 -29.87
C GLU A 175 -15.88 -8.96 -30.22
N PRO A 176 -14.68 -8.80 -30.82
CA PRO A 176 -13.74 -9.92 -30.99
C PRO A 176 -13.38 -10.63 -29.68
N VAL A 177 -13.05 -9.87 -28.63
CA VAL A 177 -12.66 -10.45 -27.32
C VAL A 177 -13.83 -11.24 -26.69
N LYS A 178 -15.07 -10.75 -26.77
CA LYS A 178 -16.25 -11.49 -26.29
C LYS A 178 -16.41 -12.86 -26.96
N LEU A 179 -16.14 -12.95 -28.26
CA LEU A 179 -16.27 -14.20 -29.01
C LEU A 179 -15.25 -15.24 -28.57
N LEU A 180 -14.07 -14.80 -28.12
CA LEU A 180 -13.01 -15.65 -27.60
C LEU A 180 -13.25 -16.13 -26.16
N LYS A 181 -14.28 -15.58 -25.47
CA LYS A 181 -14.76 -16.00 -24.15
C LYS A 181 -13.65 -16.18 -23.11
N PRO A 182 -12.85 -15.15 -22.81
CA PRO A 182 -11.81 -15.24 -21.81
C PRO A 182 -12.43 -15.53 -20.43
N LEU A 183 -11.73 -16.34 -19.63
CA LEU A 183 -12.09 -16.73 -18.28
C LEU A 183 -11.34 -15.92 -17.22
N THR A 184 -10.26 -15.25 -17.61
CA THR A 184 -9.43 -14.43 -16.73
C THR A 184 -9.16 -13.05 -17.32
N ILE A 185 -8.79 -12.09 -16.47
CA ILE A 185 -8.38 -10.76 -16.91
C ILE A 185 -7.12 -10.84 -17.77
N ALA A 186 -6.19 -11.72 -17.44
CA ALA A 186 -4.97 -11.93 -18.21
C ALA A 186 -5.28 -12.37 -19.65
N GLU A 187 -6.18 -13.35 -19.83
CA GLU A 187 -6.64 -13.78 -21.15
C GLU A 187 -7.35 -12.65 -21.90
N ALA A 188 -8.29 -11.95 -21.24
CA ALA A 188 -9.03 -10.87 -21.86
C ALA A 188 -8.11 -9.72 -22.31
N TYR A 189 -7.10 -9.38 -21.51
CA TYR A 189 -6.11 -8.36 -21.82
C TYR A 189 -5.22 -8.75 -23.00
N GLN A 190 -4.68 -9.98 -23.01
CA GLN A 190 -3.86 -10.46 -24.13
C GLN A 190 -4.65 -10.50 -25.45
N GLN A 191 -5.90 -10.97 -25.40
CA GLN A 191 -6.78 -10.95 -26.57
C GLN A 191 -7.07 -9.51 -27.03
N ALA A 192 -7.31 -8.58 -26.10
CA ALA A 192 -7.55 -7.19 -26.42
C ALA A 192 -6.33 -6.51 -27.07
N LEU A 193 -5.11 -6.80 -26.60
CA LEU A 193 -3.87 -6.31 -27.21
C LEU A 193 -3.71 -6.78 -28.65
N ASN A 194 -3.94 -8.07 -28.91
CA ASN A 194 -3.82 -8.64 -30.25
C ASN A 194 -4.79 -7.97 -31.23
N VAL A 195 -6.03 -7.74 -30.80
CA VAL A 195 -7.05 -7.07 -31.63
C VAL A 195 -6.72 -5.60 -31.83
N GLU A 196 -6.20 -4.90 -30.81
CA GLU A 196 -5.76 -3.51 -30.95
C GLU A 196 -4.61 -3.37 -31.96
N ALA A 197 -3.65 -4.30 -31.96
CA ALA A 197 -2.54 -4.32 -32.92
C ALA A 197 -3.05 -4.51 -34.36
N GLN A 198 -3.92 -5.51 -34.59
CA GLN A 198 -4.52 -5.76 -35.90
C GLN A 198 -5.30 -4.55 -36.42
N THR A 199 -6.08 -3.90 -35.56
CA THR A 199 -6.87 -2.73 -35.94
C THR A 199 -5.99 -1.52 -36.31
N LYS A 200 -4.80 -1.40 -35.70
CA LYS A 200 -3.83 -0.36 -36.05
C LYS A 200 -3.17 -0.66 -37.39
N ASP A 201 -2.79 -1.92 -37.62
CA ASP A 201 -2.16 -2.34 -38.88
C ASP A 201 -3.11 -2.18 -40.07
N ASP A 202 -4.38 -2.60 -39.94
CA ASP A 202 -5.41 -2.44 -40.98
C ASP A 202 -5.64 -0.96 -41.36
N PHE A 203 -5.58 -0.06 -40.37
CA PHE A 203 -5.69 1.39 -40.61
C PHE A 203 -4.51 1.93 -41.42
N TRP A 204 -3.29 1.47 -41.15
CA TRP A 204 -2.12 1.92 -41.89
C TRP A 204 -2.07 1.33 -43.30
N THR A 205 -2.48 0.07 -43.49
CA THR A 205 -2.57 -0.55 -44.83
C THR A 205 -3.59 0.17 -45.71
N ASP A 206 -4.78 0.51 -45.18
CA ASP A 206 -5.81 1.24 -45.92
C ASP A 206 -5.36 2.66 -46.32
N VAL A 207 -4.52 3.30 -45.51
CA VAL A 207 -3.98 4.65 -45.79
C VAL A 207 -2.87 4.62 -46.84
N VAL A 208 -2.00 3.60 -46.84
CA VAL A 208 -0.90 3.50 -47.82
C VAL A 208 -1.36 2.96 -49.18
N ASP A 209 -2.36 2.08 -49.22
CA ASP A 209 -2.91 1.52 -50.46
C ASP A 209 -3.97 2.43 -51.13
N GLY A 210 -4.42 3.47 -50.41
CA GLY A 210 -5.36 4.49 -50.90
C GLY A 210 -4.72 5.75 -51.52
N LEU A 211 -3.39 5.78 -51.68
CA LEU A 211 -2.60 6.84 -52.32
C LEU A 211 -1.99 6.37 -53.64
#